data_AF-A0A0C2G485-F1
#
_entry.id   AF-A0A0C2G485-F1
#
_cell.length_a   1.000
_cell.length_b   1.000
_cell.length_c   1.000
_cell.angle_alpha   90.00
_cell.angle_beta   90.00
_cell.angle_gamma   90.00
#
_symmetry.space_group_name_H-M   'P 1'
#
loop_
_entity.id
_entity.type
_entity.pdbx_description
1 polymer ?
#
loop_
_entity_poly.entity_id
_entity_poly.type
_entity_poly.pdbx_seq_one_letter_code
_entity_poly.pdbx_strand_id
1 'polypeptide(L)'
;MTPQLVNAGKIRLHNQTDSAEQHFENLHRQYADALHRLRSHVDDAIDTGEFVRASENAMRRYTNRCEDAIANSYPQGMVDNTSQIARLGNRVLMAAQNEADNSEEPAYCDRVNSAANQVRAAIPPMVTQAKQVAMSPRDTGASNAWRNANDRLLDSVKAVGDAIAGIQNGRHSAYQDSLSRASPYQPPQANP
;
A
#
# COMPACT_ATOMS: atom_id res chain seq x y z
N MET A 1 -3.91 19.50 -17.09
CA MET A 1 -2.50 19.16 -16.81
C MET A 1 -1.97 18.05 -17.71
N THR A 2 -2.61 16.87 -17.82
CA THR A 2 -2.07 15.75 -18.64
C THR A 2 -1.82 16.11 -20.12
N PRO A 3 -2.74 16.76 -20.86
CA PRO A 3 -2.45 17.17 -22.24
C PRO A 3 -1.32 18.21 -22.36
N GLN A 4 -1.17 19.07 -21.35
CA GLN A 4 -0.13 20.11 -21.32
C GLN A 4 1.26 19.48 -21.09
N LEU A 5 1.38 18.51 -20.18
CA LEU A 5 2.62 17.77 -19.94
C LEU A 5 3.06 17.00 -21.19
N VAL A 6 2.13 16.32 -21.86
CA VAL A 6 2.41 15.57 -23.10
C VAL A 6 2.86 16.51 -24.22
N ASN A 7 2.20 17.66 -24.39
CA ASN A 7 2.60 18.65 -25.39
C ASN A 7 3.96 19.27 -25.09
N ALA A 8 4.26 19.60 -23.83
CA ALA A 8 5.57 20.09 -23.43
C ALA A 8 6.68 19.04 -23.65
N GLY A 9 6.40 17.77 -23.37
CA GLY A 9 7.33 16.67 -23.66
C GLY A 9 7.60 16.51 -25.16
N LYS A 10 6.57 16.66 -26.01
CA LYS A 10 6.73 16.70 -27.48
C LYS A 10 7.58 17.88 -27.92
N ILE A 11 7.39 19.07 -27.36
CA ILE A 11 8.19 20.26 -27.69
C ILE A 11 9.66 20.03 -27.30
N ARG A 12 9.92 19.53 -26.08
CA ARG A 12 11.28 19.19 -25.61
C ARG A 12 11.98 18.20 -26.52
N LEU A 13 11.26 17.21 -27.05
CA LEU A 13 11.83 16.21 -27.97
C LEU A 13 12.32 16.82 -29.29
N HIS A 14 11.58 17.81 -29.82
CA HIS A 14 11.90 18.45 -31.11
C HIS A 14 12.71 19.75 -30.95
N ASN A 15 12.91 20.23 -29.72
CA ASN A 15 13.59 21.49 -29.42
C ASN A 15 14.44 21.34 -28.14
N GLN A 16 15.74 21.08 -28.32
CA GLN A 16 16.71 20.88 -27.25
C GLN A 16 17.28 22.21 -26.71
N THR A 17 16.41 23.16 -26.41
CA THR A 17 16.80 24.43 -25.76
C THR A 17 16.56 24.35 -24.25
N ASP A 18 17.38 25.08 -23.48
CA ASP A 18 17.23 25.17 -22.02
C ASP A 18 15.83 25.65 -21.60
N SER A 19 15.21 26.52 -22.41
CA SER A 19 13.85 27.01 -22.17
C SER A 19 12.79 25.91 -22.32
N ALA A 20 12.92 25.03 -23.31
CA ALA A 20 12.00 23.91 -23.50
C ALA A 20 12.15 22.86 -22.39
N GLU A 21 13.38 22.60 -21.94
CA GLU A 21 13.66 21.75 -20.79
C GLU A 21 13.05 22.33 -19.50
N GLN A 22 13.30 23.60 -19.21
CA GLN A 22 12.79 24.25 -18.02
C GLN A 22 11.24 24.32 -18.00
N HIS A 23 10.62 24.56 -19.16
CA HIS A 23 9.17 24.54 -19.29
C HIS A 23 8.59 23.15 -19.01
N PHE A 24 9.19 22.09 -19.55
CA PHE A 24 8.79 20.72 -19.27
C PHE A 24 8.95 20.36 -17.79
N GLU A 25 10.10 20.65 -17.19
CA GLU A 25 10.37 20.37 -15.78
C GLU A 25 9.40 21.12 -14.84
N ASN A 26 9.04 22.35 -15.17
CA ASN A 26 8.02 23.10 -14.43
C ASN A 26 6.65 22.42 -14.49
N LEU A 27 6.21 21.99 -15.68
CA LEU A 27 4.95 21.27 -15.84
C LEU A 27 4.98 19.88 -15.19
N HIS A 28 6.13 19.20 -15.24
CA HIS A 28 6.34 17.90 -14.61
C HIS A 28 6.19 18.00 -13.09
N ARG A 29 6.83 18.99 -12.45
CA ARG A 29 6.67 19.27 -11.01
C ARG A 29 5.22 19.59 -10.66
N GLN A 30 4.58 20.50 -11.38
CA GLN A 30 3.18 20.84 -11.12
C GLN A 30 2.23 19.64 -11.28
N TYR A 31 2.49 18.76 -12.24
CA TYR A 31 1.72 17.54 -12.44
C TYR A 31 1.95 16.53 -11.30
N ALA A 32 3.20 16.33 -10.88
CA ALA A 32 3.53 15.48 -9.74
C ALA A 32 2.85 15.99 -8.45
N ASP A 33 2.89 17.30 -8.19
CA ASP A 33 2.22 17.92 -7.05
C ASP A 33 0.70 17.74 -7.12
N ALA A 34 0.10 17.91 -8.30
CA ALA A 34 -1.33 17.71 -8.49
C ALA A 34 -1.75 16.25 -8.25
N LEU A 35 -0.95 15.28 -8.71
CA LEU A 35 -1.18 13.86 -8.44
C LEU A 35 -1.02 13.53 -6.95
N HIS A 36 -0.05 14.14 -6.28
CA HIS A 36 0.15 13.96 -4.85
C HIS A 36 -1.05 14.50 -4.04
N ARG A 37 -1.52 15.72 -4.34
CA ARG A 37 -2.73 16.29 -3.71
C ARG A 37 -3.97 15.46 -3.97
N LEU A 38 -4.19 15.04 -5.22
CA LEU A 38 -5.32 14.17 -5.57
C LEU A 38 -5.28 12.87 -4.76
N ARG A 39 -4.10 12.24 -4.66
CA ARG A 39 -3.93 11.03 -3.84
C ARG A 39 -4.27 11.30 -2.39
N SER A 40 -3.74 12.37 -1.79
CA SER A 40 -4.03 12.73 -0.39
C SER A 40 -5.53 12.87 -0.16
N HIS A 41 -6.24 13.63 -1.01
CA HIS A 41 -7.69 13.80 -0.89
C HIS A 41 -8.48 12.50 -1.03
N VAL A 42 -8.01 11.58 -1.87
CA VAL A 42 -8.63 10.26 -2.02
C VAL A 42 -8.34 9.39 -0.80
N ASP A 43 -7.10 9.38 -0.31
CA ASP A 43 -6.72 8.61 0.88
C ASP A 43 -7.48 9.14 2.13
N ASP A 44 -7.70 10.46 2.25
CA ASP A 44 -8.53 11.08 3.32
C ASP A 44 -10.01 10.69 3.24
N ALA A 45 -10.51 10.37 2.05
CA ALA A 45 -11.91 10.03 1.81
C ALA A 45 -12.21 8.53 1.91
N ILE A 46 -11.19 7.69 2.07
CA ILE A 46 -11.29 6.23 2.14
C ILE A 46 -11.04 5.79 3.59
N ASP A 47 -11.78 4.77 4.05
CA ASP A 47 -11.48 4.13 5.33
C ASP A 47 -10.09 3.47 5.29
N THR A 48 -9.18 3.91 6.17
CA THR A 48 -7.79 3.42 6.21
C THR A 48 -7.74 1.90 6.40
N GLY A 49 -8.64 1.33 7.21
CA GLY A 49 -8.73 -0.12 7.44
C GLY A 49 -9.12 -0.89 6.17
N GLU A 50 -10.13 -0.41 5.44
CA GLU A 50 -10.55 -0.95 4.15
C GLU A 50 -9.44 -0.84 3.11
N PHE A 51 -8.73 0.30 3.06
CA PHE A 51 -7.58 0.48 2.18
C PHE A 51 -6.48 -0.55 2.44
N VAL A 52 -6.14 -0.80 3.71
CA VAL A 52 -5.12 -1.80 4.08
C VAL A 52 -5.56 -3.21 3.67
N ARG A 53 -6.82 -3.59 3.93
CA ARG A 53 -7.37 -4.90 3.49
C ARG A 53 -7.39 -5.04 1.97
N ALA A 54 -7.77 -4.00 1.24
CA ALA A 54 -7.74 -3.98 -0.21
C ALA A 54 -6.30 -4.13 -0.75
N SER A 55 -5.35 -3.46 -0.10
CA SER A 55 -3.92 -3.55 -0.42
C SER A 55 -3.38 -4.97 -0.17
N GLU A 56 -3.72 -5.60 0.95
CA GLU A 56 -3.37 -7.00 1.24
C GLU A 56 -3.90 -7.95 0.15
N ASN A 57 -5.18 -7.82 -0.21
CA ASN A 57 -5.79 -8.63 -1.27
C ASN A 57 -5.09 -8.44 -2.63
N ALA A 58 -4.72 -7.21 -2.96
CA ALA A 58 -3.96 -6.92 -4.17
C ALA A 58 -2.54 -7.54 -4.10
N MET A 59 -1.86 -7.46 -2.96
CA MET A 59 -0.56 -8.10 -2.75
C MET A 59 -0.65 -9.62 -2.94
N ARG A 60 -1.67 -10.29 -2.39
CA ARG A 60 -1.92 -11.73 -2.61
C ARG A 60 -2.11 -12.08 -4.09
N ARG A 61 -2.81 -11.23 -4.85
CA ARG A 61 -2.95 -11.42 -6.31
C ARG A 61 -1.60 -11.31 -7.03
N TYR A 62 -0.73 -10.38 -6.62
CA TYR A 62 0.63 -10.29 -7.16
C TYR A 62 1.52 -11.45 -6.70
N THR A 63 1.34 -11.98 -5.49
CA THR A 63 2.00 -13.21 -5.03
C THR A 63 1.67 -14.37 -5.97
N ASN A 64 0.40 -14.56 -6.34
CA ASN A 64 0.03 -15.60 -7.31
C ASN A 64 0.73 -15.40 -8.67
N ARG A 65 0.85 -14.16 -9.14
CA ARG A 65 1.59 -13.86 -10.39
C ARG A 65 3.10 -14.10 -10.26
N CYS A 66 3.67 -13.93 -9.07
CA CYS A 66 5.05 -14.34 -8.79
C CYS A 66 5.18 -15.86 -8.82
N GLU A 67 4.22 -16.61 -8.26
CA GLU A 67 4.20 -18.08 -8.35
C GLU A 67 4.12 -18.56 -9.80
N ASP A 68 3.25 -17.93 -10.61
CA ASP A 68 3.20 -18.20 -12.06
C ASP A 68 4.54 -17.90 -12.72
N ALA A 69 5.21 -16.80 -12.35
CA ALA A 69 6.53 -16.46 -12.87
C ALA A 69 7.61 -17.48 -12.46
N ILE A 70 7.55 -18.02 -11.24
CA ILE A 70 8.44 -19.10 -10.77
C ILE A 70 8.19 -20.36 -11.60
N ALA A 71 6.93 -20.80 -11.72
CA ALA A 71 6.56 -22.01 -12.45
C ALA A 71 7.00 -21.95 -13.92
N ASN A 72 6.88 -20.78 -14.55
CA ASN A 72 7.26 -20.57 -15.95
C ASN A 72 8.74 -20.18 -16.14
N SER A 73 9.55 -20.15 -15.08
CA SER A 73 10.94 -19.66 -15.13
C SER A 73 11.05 -18.29 -15.83
N TYR A 74 10.23 -17.33 -15.40
CA TYR A 74 10.13 -15.98 -15.97
C TYR A 74 10.68 -14.90 -15.00
N PRO A 75 11.99 -14.63 -15.01
CA PRO A 75 12.64 -13.68 -14.09
C PRO A 75 12.03 -12.28 -14.07
N GLN A 76 11.71 -11.73 -15.25
CA GLN A 76 11.18 -10.37 -15.34
C GLN A 76 9.82 -10.26 -14.65
N GLY A 77 8.95 -11.26 -14.81
CA GLY A 77 7.67 -11.32 -14.11
C GLY A 77 7.83 -11.38 -12.60
N MET A 78 8.85 -12.10 -12.11
CA MET A 78 9.17 -12.11 -10.68
C MET A 78 9.53 -10.72 -10.16
N VAL A 79 10.38 -10.00 -10.88
CA VAL A 79 10.84 -8.64 -10.51
C VAL A 79 9.69 -7.63 -10.55
N ASP A 80 8.90 -7.64 -11.62
CA ASP A 80 7.81 -6.68 -11.83
C ASP A 80 6.71 -6.85 -10.77
N ASN A 81 6.25 -8.09 -10.54
CA ASN A 81 5.20 -8.36 -9.56
C ASN A 81 5.68 -8.09 -8.13
N THR A 82 6.91 -8.47 -7.78
CA THR A 82 7.53 -8.14 -6.48
C THR A 82 7.60 -6.63 -6.27
N SER A 83 7.93 -5.86 -7.30
CA SER A 83 7.97 -4.39 -7.22
C SER A 83 6.59 -3.80 -6.91
N GLN A 84 5.51 -4.40 -7.42
CA GLN A 84 4.15 -4.01 -7.07
C GLN A 84 3.80 -4.32 -5.61
N ILE A 85 4.20 -5.49 -5.11
CA ILE A 85 4.03 -5.86 -3.69
C ILE A 85 4.76 -4.86 -2.80
N ALA A 86 6.02 -4.53 -3.10
CA ALA A 86 6.80 -3.56 -2.34
C ALA A 86 6.17 -2.16 -2.35
N ARG A 87 5.65 -1.72 -3.51
CA ARG A 87 4.94 -0.43 -3.62
C ARG A 87 3.68 -0.39 -2.78
N LEU A 88 2.89 -1.46 -2.76
CA LEU A 88 1.70 -1.57 -1.90
C LEU A 88 2.09 -1.56 -0.41
N GLY A 89 3.12 -2.31 -0.02
CA GLY A 89 3.65 -2.28 1.35
C GLY A 89 4.06 -0.88 1.80
N ASN A 90 4.76 -0.13 0.93
CA ASN A 90 5.11 1.27 1.22
C ASN A 90 3.89 2.18 1.32
N ARG A 91 2.83 1.96 0.53
CA ARG A 91 1.58 2.73 0.67
C ARG A 91 0.86 2.44 1.98
N VAL A 92 0.85 1.18 2.43
CA VAL A 92 0.32 0.80 3.74
C VAL A 92 1.08 1.51 4.86
N LEU A 93 2.41 1.62 4.77
CA LEU A 93 3.22 2.38 5.74
C LEU A 93 2.81 3.85 5.79
N MET A 94 2.61 4.49 4.65
CA MET A 94 2.19 5.89 4.59
C MET A 94 0.81 6.10 5.23
N ALA A 95 -0.13 5.21 4.92
CA ALA A 95 -1.48 5.26 5.48
C ALA A 95 -1.47 5.06 7.01
N ALA A 96 -0.72 4.06 7.50
CA ALA A 96 -0.58 3.79 8.92
C ALA A 96 0.09 4.95 9.68
N GLN A 97 1.10 5.60 9.08
CA GLN A 97 1.75 6.77 9.67
C GLN A 97 0.77 7.94 9.77
N ASN A 98 0.05 8.25 8.68
CA ASN A 98 -0.96 9.32 8.68
C ASN A 98 -2.05 9.09 9.73
N GLU A 99 -2.51 7.84 9.85
CA GLU A 99 -3.51 7.43 10.84
C GLU A 99 -3.01 7.59 12.29
N ALA A 100 -1.75 7.22 12.56
CA ALA A 100 -1.15 7.40 13.88
C ALA A 100 -0.89 8.88 14.20
N ASP A 101 -0.46 9.69 13.22
CA ASP A 101 -0.20 11.12 13.38
C ASP A 101 -1.49 11.93 13.65
N ASN A 102 -2.63 11.45 13.15
CA ASN A 102 -3.95 12.05 13.36
C ASN A 102 -4.64 11.62 14.67
N SER A 103 -4.05 10.69 15.43
CA SER A 103 -4.63 10.17 16.67
C SER A 103 -4.01 10.80 17.91
N GLU A 104 -4.84 11.12 18.90
CA GLU A 104 -4.42 11.60 20.21
C GLU A 104 -4.25 10.47 21.26
N GLU A 105 -4.68 9.23 20.97
CA GLU A 105 -4.57 8.09 21.89
C GLU A 105 -3.16 7.44 21.81
N PRO A 106 -2.30 7.56 22.85
CA PRO A 106 -0.93 7.05 22.77
C PRO A 106 -0.87 5.53 22.56
N ALA A 107 -1.76 4.78 23.22
CA ALA A 107 -1.83 3.32 23.08
C ALA A 107 -2.22 2.88 21.66
N TYR A 108 -3.04 3.66 20.95
CA TYR A 108 -3.34 3.41 19.54
C TYR A 108 -2.13 3.68 18.66
N CYS A 109 -1.50 4.83 18.82
CA CYS A 109 -0.32 5.23 18.05
C CYS A 109 0.80 4.19 18.21
N ASP A 110 1.07 3.71 19.43
CA ASP A 110 2.07 2.68 19.70
C ASP A 110 1.76 1.36 18.98
N ARG A 111 0.49 0.92 18.99
CA ARG A 111 0.05 -0.30 18.30
C ARG A 111 0.25 -0.19 16.78
N VAL A 112 -0.23 0.89 16.18
CA VAL A 112 -0.14 1.12 14.73
C VAL A 112 1.31 1.28 14.29
N ASN A 113 2.11 2.05 15.03
CA ASN A 113 3.54 2.23 14.74
C ASN A 113 4.33 0.93 14.88
N SER A 114 4.02 0.10 15.89
CA SER A 114 4.64 -1.21 16.05
C SER A 114 4.35 -2.13 14.86
N ALA A 115 3.09 -2.20 14.42
CA ALA A 115 2.72 -2.97 13.24
C ALA A 115 3.37 -2.43 11.96
N ALA A 116 3.39 -1.10 11.77
CA ALA A 116 4.04 -0.46 10.63
C ALA A 116 5.56 -0.75 10.59
N ASN A 117 6.23 -0.77 11.75
CA ASN A 117 7.64 -1.13 11.83
C ASN A 117 7.91 -2.56 11.35
N GLN A 118 7.00 -3.51 11.59
CA GLN A 118 7.11 -4.89 11.09
C GLN A 118 7.02 -4.93 9.56
N VAL A 119 6.08 -4.18 8.96
CA VAL A 119 5.98 -4.06 7.50
C VAL A 119 7.27 -3.47 6.91
N ARG A 120 7.79 -2.39 7.52
CA ARG A 120 9.03 -1.73 7.07
C ARG A 120 10.22 -2.68 7.09
N ALA A 121 10.32 -3.52 8.13
CA ALA A 121 11.37 -4.53 8.26
C ALA A 121 11.20 -5.71 7.29
N ALA A 122 9.97 -6.05 6.89
CA ALA A 122 9.68 -7.20 6.04
C ALA A 122 9.87 -6.93 4.53
N ILE A 123 9.77 -5.67 4.08
CA ILE A 123 9.91 -5.34 2.64
C ILE A 123 11.32 -5.67 2.10
N PRO A 124 12.44 -5.22 2.71
CA PRO A 124 13.78 -5.48 2.15
C PRO A 124 14.14 -6.95 1.96
N PRO A 125 13.92 -7.87 2.94
CA PRO A 125 14.22 -9.28 2.73
C PRO A 125 13.32 -9.88 1.64
N MET A 126 12.03 -9.53 1.58
CA MET A 126 11.12 -9.99 0.53
C MET A 126 11.65 -9.62 -0.88
N VAL A 127 12.04 -8.36 -1.09
CA VAL A 127 12.61 -7.92 -2.38
C VAL A 127 13.95 -8.60 -2.67
N THR A 128 14.78 -8.80 -1.66
CA THR A 128 16.10 -9.43 -1.82
C THR A 128 15.96 -10.89 -2.23
N GLN A 129 15.07 -11.65 -1.57
CA GLN A 129 14.80 -13.05 -1.93
C GLN A 129 14.17 -13.15 -3.33
N ALA A 130 13.31 -12.21 -3.71
CA ALA A 130 12.75 -12.19 -5.06
C ALA A 130 13.83 -12.02 -6.15
N LYS A 131 14.86 -11.20 -5.89
CA LYS A 131 16.01 -11.08 -6.79
C LYS A 131 16.75 -12.41 -6.91
N GLN A 132 16.93 -13.15 -5.81
CA GLN A 132 17.58 -14.47 -5.84
C GLN A 132 16.77 -15.46 -6.69
N VAL A 133 15.44 -15.48 -6.53
CA VAL A 133 14.54 -16.28 -7.38
C VAL A 133 14.66 -15.88 -8.85
N ALA A 134 14.71 -14.58 -9.16
CA ALA A 134 14.86 -14.12 -10.54
C ALA A 134 16.23 -14.52 -11.14
N MET A 135 17.30 -14.55 -10.35
CA MET A 135 18.63 -15.01 -10.78
C MET A 135 18.69 -16.53 -11.00
N SER A 136 17.93 -17.29 -10.21
CA SER A 136 17.92 -18.76 -10.24
C SER A 136 16.48 -19.32 -10.16
N PRO A 137 15.66 -19.21 -11.22
CA PRO A 137 14.22 -19.54 -11.15
C PRO A 137 13.90 -21.02 -10.88
N ARG A 138 14.86 -21.91 -11.16
CA ARG A 138 14.73 -23.35 -10.91
C ARG A 138 15.20 -23.76 -9.51
N ASP A 139 15.79 -22.83 -8.76
CA ASP A 139 16.19 -23.09 -7.38
C ASP A 139 14.95 -23.05 -6.46
N THR A 140 14.59 -24.24 -5.98
CA THR A 140 13.47 -24.41 -5.06
C THR A 140 13.77 -23.83 -3.68
N GLY A 141 15.05 -23.79 -3.27
CA GLY A 141 15.50 -23.16 -2.03
C GLY A 141 15.26 -21.66 -2.04
N ALA A 142 15.71 -20.96 -3.09
CA ALA A 142 15.44 -19.54 -3.29
C ALA A 142 13.93 -19.23 -3.33
N SER A 143 13.16 -20.06 -4.05
CA SER A 143 11.69 -19.91 -4.15
C SER A 143 11.00 -20.02 -2.78
N ASN A 144 11.39 -21.01 -1.98
CA ASN A 144 10.85 -21.19 -0.62
C ASN A 144 11.28 -20.06 0.33
N ALA A 145 12.52 -19.58 0.23
CA ALA A 145 13.00 -18.45 1.02
C ALA A 145 12.19 -17.18 0.71
N TRP A 146 11.88 -16.93 -0.57
CA TRP A 146 11.02 -15.82 -0.97
C TRP A 146 9.59 -15.96 -0.45
N ARG A 147 8.96 -17.14 -0.58
CA ARG A 147 7.60 -17.39 -0.06
C ARG A 147 7.51 -17.05 1.43
N ASN A 148 8.44 -17.56 2.23
CA ASN A 148 8.51 -17.27 3.66
C ASN A 148 8.67 -15.76 3.95
N ALA A 149 9.50 -15.05 3.18
CA ALA A 149 9.68 -13.61 3.34
C ALA A 149 8.43 -12.82 2.92
N ASN A 150 7.74 -13.26 1.85
CA ASN A 150 6.50 -12.67 1.37
C ASN A 150 5.34 -12.89 2.34
N ASP A 151 5.21 -14.09 2.92
CA ASP A 151 4.17 -14.39 3.92
C ASP A 151 4.34 -13.52 5.16
N ARG A 152 5.58 -13.36 5.65
CA ARG A 152 5.87 -12.43 6.77
C ARG A 152 5.47 -10.99 6.46
N LEU A 153 5.67 -10.54 5.22
CA LEU A 153 5.22 -9.21 4.80
C LEU A 153 3.70 -9.11 4.79
N LEU A 154 3.00 -10.11 4.23
CA LEU A 154 1.54 -10.15 4.21
C LEU A 154 0.94 -10.20 5.62
N ASP A 155 1.50 -11.00 6.52
CA ASP A 155 1.09 -11.07 7.93
C ASP A 155 1.30 -9.73 8.64
N SER A 156 2.42 -9.04 8.35
CA SER A 156 2.69 -7.72 8.90
C SER A 156 1.70 -6.67 8.39
N VAL A 157 1.33 -6.71 7.10
CA VAL A 157 0.33 -5.82 6.52
C VAL A 157 -1.05 -6.07 7.12
N LYS A 158 -1.42 -7.34 7.32
CA LYS A 158 -2.64 -7.71 8.02
C LYS A 158 -2.65 -7.17 9.46
N ALA A 159 -1.54 -7.29 10.18
CA ALA A 159 -1.41 -6.77 11.54
C ALA A 159 -1.60 -5.25 11.62
N VAL A 160 -1.21 -4.49 10.59
CA VAL A 160 -1.54 -3.06 10.49
C VAL A 160 -3.05 -2.85 10.39
N GLY A 161 -3.74 -3.61 9.55
CA GLY A 161 -5.19 -3.54 9.42
C GLY A 161 -5.92 -3.89 10.73
N ASP A 162 -5.44 -4.91 11.45
CA ASP A 162 -5.98 -5.30 12.76
C ASP A 162 -5.70 -4.22 13.83
N ALA A 163 -4.52 -3.60 13.81
CA ALA A 163 -4.15 -2.51 14.71
C ALA A 163 -5.03 -1.27 14.52
N ILE A 164 -5.27 -0.88 13.25
CA ILE A 164 -6.14 0.25 12.88
C ILE A 164 -7.60 -0.04 13.27
N ALA A 165 -8.08 -1.26 13.03
CA ALA A 165 -9.43 -1.66 13.41
C ALA A 165 -9.63 -1.84 14.94
N GLY A 166 -8.57 -1.71 15.75
CA GLY A 166 -8.62 -1.96 17.19
C GLY A 166 -8.91 -3.43 17.54
N ILE A 167 -8.64 -4.37 16.63
CA ILE A 167 -8.86 -5.79 16.85
C ILE A 167 -7.61 -6.35 17.55
N GLN A 168 -7.65 -6.44 18.88
CA GLN A 168 -6.65 -7.22 19.62
C GLN A 168 -7.21 -8.62 19.88
N ASN A 169 -6.52 -9.67 19.41
CA ASN A 169 -6.67 -11.07 19.86
C ASN A 169 -8.00 -11.41 20.58
N GLY A 170 -9.10 -11.40 19.84
CA GLY A 170 -10.41 -11.86 20.34
C GLY A 170 -11.16 -10.92 21.31
N ARG A 171 -10.71 -9.69 21.52
CA ARG A 171 -11.48 -8.65 22.23
C ARG A 171 -11.64 -7.44 21.32
N HIS A 172 -12.87 -7.25 20.83
CA HIS A 172 -13.29 -6.02 20.16
C HIS A 172 -12.92 -4.83 21.05
N SER A 173 -12.23 -3.83 20.47
CA SER A 173 -12.00 -2.56 21.14
C SER A 173 -13.34 -1.94 21.55
N ALA A 174 -13.46 -1.53 22.81
CA ALA A 174 -14.68 -0.95 23.40
C ALA A 174 -15.18 0.31 22.64
N TYR A 175 -14.33 0.92 21.80
CA TYR A 175 -14.67 2.03 20.92
C TYR A 175 -15.64 1.66 19.78
N GLN A 176 -15.60 0.41 19.30
CA GLN A 176 -16.50 -0.01 18.22
C GLN A 176 -17.90 -0.36 18.77
N ASP A 177 -17.96 -0.77 20.03
CA ASP A 177 -19.20 -1.06 20.75
C ASP A 177 -19.94 0.24 21.15
N SER A 178 -19.20 1.31 21.47
CA SER A 178 -19.80 2.63 21.75
C SER A 178 -20.37 3.31 20.51
N LEU A 179 -19.72 3.18 19.34
CA LEU A 179 -20.24 3.67 18.06
C LEU A 179 -21.51 2.91 17.62
N SER A 180 -21.56 1.60 17.86
CA SER A 180 -22.73 0.76 17.55
C SER A 180 -23.92 1.06 18.46
N ARG A 181 -23.67 1.45 19.71
CA ARG A 181 -24.70 1.82 20.69
C ARG A 181 -25.24 3.24 20.50
N ALA A 182 -24.54 4.09 19.76
CA ALA A 182 -24.89 5.49 19.54
C ALA A 182 -25.87 5.74 18.38
N SER A 183 -26.63 4.73 17.93
CA SER A 183 -27.70 4.92 16.94
C SER A 183 -29.10 4.91 17.59
N PRO A 184 -29.69 6.07 17.94
CA PRO A 184 -31.05 6.15 18.44
C PRO A 184 -31.99 6.49 17.30
N TYR A 185 -32.33 5.52 16.46
CA TYR A 185 -33.55 5.62 15.66
C TYR A 185 -34.34 4.32 15.81
N GLN A 186 -35.27 4.33 16.77
CA GLN A 186 -36.38 3.40 16.81
C GLN A 186 -37.51 4.00 15.95
N PRO A 187 -37.89 3.36 14.81
CA PRO A 187 -39.05 3.81 14.06
C PRO A 187 -40.32 3.63 14.91
N PRO A 188 -41.28 4.57 14.86
CA PRO A 188 -42.47 4.54 15.69
C PRO A 188 -43.31 3.28 15.41
N GLN A 189 -43.68 2.58 16.48
CA GLN A 189 -44.61 1.47 16.44
C GLN A 189 -46.01 1.99 16.10
N ALA A 190 -46.54 1.59 14.95
CA ALA A 190 -47.94 1.74 14.63
C ALA A 190 -48.74 0.80 15.54
N ASN A 191 -49.54 1.37 16.45
CA ASN A 191 -50.52 0.62 17.24
C ASN A 191 -51.90 0.67 16.52
N PRO A 192 -52.75 -0.34 16.72
CA PRO A 192 -53.77 -0.80 15.76
C PRO A 192 -54.95 0.15 15.53
#